data_AF-N6TYW8-F1
#
_entry.id   AF-N6TYW8-F1
#
_cell.length_a   1.000
_cell.length_b   1.000
_cell.length_c   1.000
_cell.angle_alpha   90.00
_cell.angle_beta   90.00
_cell.angle_gamma   90.00
#
_symmetry.space_group_name_H-M   'P 1'
#
loop_
_entity.id
_entity.type
_entity.pdbx_description
1 polymer ?
#
loop_
_entity_poly.entity_id
_entity_poly.type
_entity_poly.pdbx_seq_one_letter_code
_entity_poly.pdbx_strand_id
1 'polypeptide(L)'
;MGDGFAETRVYIDDFESFEYLNEKKYLYVNIEWDDETQMGTVTPIDGASDSSEFTFEIESVIIYRNNGDGTHSKQTIKQTRDGVPLVNFNVLEGPLLLSI
;
A
#
# COMPACT_ATOMS: atom_id res chain seq x y z
N MET A 1 23.25 0.42 -11.36
CA MET A 1 21.99 1.18 -11.32
C MET A 1 21.49 1.01 -9.91
N GLY A 2 21.25 2.10 -9.19
CA GLY A 2 20.90 2.03 -7.77
C GLY A 2 19.53 1.41 -7.59
N ASP A 3 19.45 0.51 -6.63
CA ASP A 3 18.27 -0.24 -6.23
C ASP A 3 17.17 0.77 -5.82
N GLY A 4 16.04 0.75 -6.52
CA GLY A 4 14.98 1.74 -6.35
C GLY A 4 14.11 1.43 -5.14
N PHE A 5 14.22 2.21 -4.07
CA PHE A 5 13.34 2.11 -2.91
C PHE A 5 12.44 3.34 -2.80
N ALA A 6 11.16 3.14 -2.48
CA ALA A 6 10.23 4.21 -2.15
C ALA A 6 9.41 3.85 -0.91
N GLU A 7 9.19 4.82 -0.02
CA GLU A 7 8.38 4.67 1.18
C GLU A 7 7.33 5.78 1.23
N THR A 8 6.13 5.45 1.68
CA THR A 8 5.10 6.41 2.05
C THR A 8 4.31 5.92 3.26
N ARG A 9 3.64 6.84 3.93
CA ARG A 9 2.79 6.55 5.09
C ARG A 9 1.40 7.09 4.85
N VAL A 10 0.40 6.29 5.19
CA VAL A 10 -1.02 6.64 5.03
C VAL A 10 -1.70 6.56 6.39
N TYR A 11 -2.32 7.65 6.80
CA TYR A 11 -3.14 7.76 8.00
C TYR A 11 -4.60 7.93 7.60
N ILE A 12 -5.48 7.13 8.21
CA ILE A 12 -6.92 7.15 7.98
C ILE A 12 -7.60 7.14 9.36
N ASP A 13 -8.51 8.05 9.60
CA ASP A 13 -9.39 8.06 10.77
C ASP A 13 -10.86 8.08 10.33
N ASP A 14 -11.76 8.03 11.31
CA ASP A 14 -13.21 8.04 11.08
C ASP A 14 -13.79 9.45 10.92
N PHE A 15 -12.98 10.50 11.03
CA PHE A 15 -13.36 11.92 11.06
C PHE A 15 -14.43 12.32 12.10
N GLU A 16 -14.89 11.40 12.95
CA GLU A 16 -16.02 11.59 13.86
C GLU A 16 -15.61 11.51 15.33
N SER A 17 -14.54 10.76 15.65
CA SER A 17 -14.06 10.57 17.01
C SER A 17 -13.35 11.82 17.54
N PHE A 18 -14.00 12.53 18.47
CA PHE A 18 -13.47 13.76 19.09
C PHE A 18 -12.21 13.52 19.95
N GLU A 19 -12.01 12.28 20.44
CA GLU A 19 -10.83 11.84 21.19
C GLU A 19 -10.00 10.78 20.42
N TYR A 20 -9.55 11.13 19.22
CA TYR A 20 -8.74 10.27 18.34
C TYR A 20 -7.51 9.62 19.01
N LEU A 21 -6.90 10.28 20.00
CA LEU A 21 -5.73 9.76 20.75
C LEU A 21 -6.07 8.76 21.86
N ASN A 22 -7.27 8.86 22.46
CA ASN A 22 -7.67 7.98 23.56
C ASN A 22 -8.42 6.75 23.07
N GLU A 23 -9.26 6.89 22.04
CA GLU A 23 -10.01 5.76 21.47
C GLU A 23 -9.20 4.96 20.43
N LYS A 24 -8.13 5.56 19.88
CA LYS A 24 -7.21 4.95 18.90
C LYS A 24 -7.89 4.32 17.68
N LYS A 25 -9.04 4.86 17.28
CA LYS A 25 -9.79 4.47 16.08
C LYS A 25 -9.19 5.12 14.84
N TYR A 26 -8.11 4.52 14.37
CA TYR A 26 -7.46 4.92 13.12
C TYR A 26 -6.74 3.73 12.52
N LEU A 27 -6.41 3.84 11.23
CA LEU A 27 -5.50 2.97 10.54
C LEU A 27 -4.27 3.78 10.12
N TYR A 28 -3.10 3.38 10.59
CA TYR A 28 -1.84 3.98 10.21
C TYR A 28 -0.91 2.93 9.60
N VAL A 29 -0.60 3.09 8.31
CA VAL A 29 0.13 2.10 7.53
C VAL A 29 1.36 2.69 6.87
N ASN A 30 2.42 1.88 6.85
CA ASN A 30 3.59 2.10 6.01
C ASN A 30 3.40 1.34 4.70
N ILE A 31 3.78 1.97 3.58
CA ILE A 31 3.83 1.34 2.27
C ILE A 31 5.24 1.50 1.72
N GLU A 32 5.90 0.38 1.49
CA GLU A 32 7.27 0.32 0.98
C GLU A 32 7.26 -0.35 -0.38
N TRP A 33 8.06 0.17 -1.31
CA TRP A 33 8.32 -0.41 -2.61
C TRP A 33 9.80 -0.73 -2.74
N ASP A 34 10.09 -1.95 -3.17
CA ASP A 34 11.42 -2.43 -3.48
C ASP A 34 11.48 -2.86 -4.95
N ASP A 35 12.28 -2.15 -5.76
CA ASP A 35 12.48 -2.43 -7.18
C ASP A 35 13.36 -3.67 -7.44
N GLU A 36 14.16 -4.15 -6.47
CA GLU A 36 14.90 -5.40 -6.65
C GLU A 36 13.92 -6.58 -6.61
N THR A 37 13.09 -6.63 -5.59
CA THR A 37 12.12 -7.72 -5.39
C THR A 37 10.82 -7.52 -6.17
N GLN A 38 10.58 -6.32 -6.70
CA GLN A 38 9.33 -5.92 -7.33
C GLN A 38 8.13 -6.11 -6.38
N MET A 39 8.34 -5.91 -5.08
CA MET A 39 7.33 -6.09 -4.04
C MET A 39 6.99 -4.77 -3.35
N GLY A 40 5.70 -4.60 -3.12
CA GLY A 40 5.14 -3.61 -2.23
C GLY A 40 4.71 -4.23 -0.90
N THR A 41 5.21 -3.71 0.21
CA THR A 41 4.85 -4.16 1.56
C THR A 41 3.92 -3.14 2.20
N VAL A 42 2.83 -3.61 2.80
CA VAL A 42 1.91 -2.76 3.57
C VAL A 42 1.92 -3.22 5.03
N THR A 43 2.36 -2.38 5.94
CA THR A 43 2.54 -2.75 7.35
C THR A 43 1.80 -1.78 8.28
N PRO A 44 0.93 -2.26 9.19
CA PRO A 44 0.40 -1.42 10.26
C PRO A 44 1.53 -0.93 11.16
N ILE A 45 1.57 0.36 11.45
CA ILE A 45 2.63 0.98 12.26
C ILE A 45 2.25 0.96 13.75
N ASP A 46 0.97 1.02 14.07
CA ASP A 46 0.49 1.11 15.44
C ASP A 46 -0.30 -0.13 15.85
N GLY A 47 0.35 -1.05 16.57
CA GLY A 47 -0.30 -2.26 17.07
C GLY A 47 -1.32 -2.00 18.18
N ALA A 48 -1.42 -0.76 18.68
CA ALA A 48 -2.41 -0.39 19.69
C ALA A 48 -3.63 0.34 19.10
N SER A 49 -3.67 0.59 17.79
CA SER A 49 -4.85 1.15 17.12
C SER A 49 -5.94 0.11 16.95
N ASP A 50 -7.19 0.49 17.22
CA ASP A 50 -8.35 -0.30 16.82
C ASP A 50 -8.71 0.06 15.38
N SER A 51 -8.17 -0.74 14.45
CA SER A 51 -8.41 -0.56 13.01
C SER A 51 -9.54 -1.45 12.47
N SER A 52 -10.33 -2.08 13.34
CA SER A 52 -11.30 -3.11 12.95
C SER A 52 -12.41 -2.61 12.03
N GLU A 53 -12.72 -1.31 12.11
CA GLU A 53 -13.74 -0.64 11.28
C GLU A 53 -13.18 -0.09 9.96
N PHE A 54 -11.87 -0.23 9.71
CA PHE A 54 -11.23 0.32 8.52
C PHE A 54 -10.86 -0.78 7.53
N THR A 55 -11.23 -0.58 6.26
CA THR A 55 -10.72 -1.39 5.15
C THR A 55 -9.73 -0.56 4.33
N PHE A 56 -8.57 -1.13 4.04
CA PHE A 56 -7.58 -0.55 3.13
C PHE A 56 -7.32 -1.50 1.97
N GLU A 57 -7.63 -1.03 0.76
CA GLU A 57 -7.46 -1.77 -0.48
C GLU A 57 -6.58 -0.97 -1.46
N ILE A 58 -5.69 -1.68 -2.16
CA ILE A 58 -4.88 -1.12 -3.24
C ILE A 58 -5.43 -1.62 -4.57
N GLU A 59 -6.25 -0.80 -5.25
CA GLU A 59 -6.84 -1.17 -6.54
C GLU A 59 -5.79 -1.22 -7.68
N SER A 60 -4.84 -0.28 -7.65
CA SER A 60 -3.81 -0.19 -8.69
C SER A 60 -2.51 0.41 -8.17
N VAL A 61 -1.41 -0.03 -8.79
CA VAL A 61 -0.06 0.46 -8.55
C VAL A 61 0.49 1.00 -9.87
N ILE A 62 1.02 2.22 -9.84
CA ILE A 62 1.64 2.85 -11.00
C ILE A 62 3.09 3.18 -10.66
N ILE A 63 4.02 2.55 -11.37
CA ILE A 63 5.45 2.75 -11.20
C ILE A 63 5.95 3.65 -12.33
N TYR A 64 6.56 4.78 -11.97
CA TYR A 64 7.26 5.67 -12.89
C TYR A 64 8.76 5.52 -12.67
N ARG A 65 9.50 5.10 -13.71
CA ARG A 65 10.96 4.95 -13.63
C ARG A 65 11.65 5.99 -14.50
N ASN A 66 12.69 6.60 -13.97
CA ASN A 66 13.68 7.33 -14.75
C ASN A 66 14.79 6.35 -15.15
N ASN A 67 15.04 6.18 -16.45
CA ASN A 67 15.97 5.17 -16.94
C ASN A 67 17.44 5.62 -16.89
N GLY A 68 17.70 6.86 -16.45
CA GLY A 68 19.05 7.43 -16.33
C GLY A 68 19.65 7.95 -17.64
N ASP A 69 18.97 7.76 -18.77
CA ASP A 69 19.34 8.23 -20.11
C ASP A 69 18.48 9.42 -20.58
N GLY A 70 17.72 10.02 -19.66
CA GLY A 70 16.76 11.08 -19.95
C GLY A 70 15.39 10.58 -20.41
N THR A 71 15.20 9.28 -20.57
CA THR A 71 13.89 8.68 -20.86
C THR A 71 13.19 8.21 -19.58
N HIS A 72 11.86 8.05 -19.68
CA HIS A 72 11.02 7.58 -18.59
C HIS A 72 10.19 6.38 -19.05
N SER A 73 9.94 5.43 -18.15
CA SER A 73 9.01 4.33 -18.37
C SER A 73 7.89 4.34 -17.33
N LYS A 74 6.74 3.79 -17.72
CA LYS A 74 5.54 3.68 -16.88
C LYS A 74 5.04 2.25 -16.92
N GLN A 75 4.73 1.70 -15.74
CA GLN A 75 4.06 0.43 -15.58
C GLN A 75 2.82 0.63 -14.71
N THR A 76 1.67 0.11 -15.16
CA THR A 76 0.44 0.08 -14.38
C THR A 76 0.09 -1.36 -14.10
N ILE A 77 -0.08 -1.69 -12.82
CA ILE A 77 -0.55 -2.98 -12.36
C ILE A 77 -1.90 -2.77 -11.70
N LYS A 78 -2.90 -3.53 -12.13
CA LYS A 78 -4.19 -3.61 -11.44
C LYS A 78 -4.13 -4.77 -10.47
N GLN A 79 -4.39 -4.51 -9.20
CA GLN A 79 -4.47 -5.52 -8.15
C GLN A 79 -5.82 -5.38 -7.47
N THR A 80 -6.91 -5.57 -8.22
CA THR A 80 -8.25 -5.65 -7.63
C THR A 80 -8.26 -6.76 -6.59
N ARG A 81 -8.47 -6.41 -5.32
CA ARG A 81 -8.47 -7.34 -4.18
C ARG A 81 -9.72 -7.03 -3.34
N ASP A 82 -10.87 -7.08 -4.01
CA ASP A 82 -12.17 -6.82 -3.41
C ASP A 82 -12.32 -7.62 -2.12
N GLY A 83 -12.46 -6.90 -1.00
CA GLY A 83 -12.75 -7.49 0.30
C GLY A 83 -11.57 -8.18 1.01
N VAL A 84 -10.33 -8.01 0.56
CA VAL A 84 -9.14 -8.48 1.31
C VAL A 84 -8.35 -7.31 1.88
N PRO A 85 -8.43 -7.07 3.21
CA PRO A 85 -7.70 -5.97 3.85
C PRO A 85 -6.18 -6.19 3.83
N LEU A 86 -5.43 -5.11 3.58
CA LEU A 86 -3.98 -4.97 3.86
C LEU A 86 -3.11 -6.13 3.37
N VAL A 87 -2.90 -6.20 2.06
CA VAL A 87 -2.11 -7.29 1.47
C VAL A 87 -0.89 -6.73 0.74
N ASN A 88 0.29 -7.28 1.06
CA ASN A 88 1.49 -7.06 0.25
C ASN A 88 1.20 -7.34 -1.22
N PHE A 89 1.67 -6.49 -2.11
CA PHE A 89 1.47 -6.66 -3.55
C PHE A 89 2.79 -7.04 -4.21
N ASN A 90 2.75 -8.08 -5.04
CA ASN A 90 3.87 -8.47 -5.89
C ASN A 90 3.49 -8.17 -7.33
N VAL A 91 4.26 -7.34 -8.03
CA VAL A 91 3.92 -6.94 -9.41
C VAL A 91 4.37 -7.95 -10.47
N LEU A 92 5.12 -8.97 -10.06
CA LEU A 92 5.45 -10.14 -10.88
C LEU A 92 4.32 -11.16 -10.89
N GLU A 93 3.48 -11.15 -9.85
CA GLU A 93 2.28 -11.96 -9.79
C GLU A 93 1.17 -11.22 -10.55
N GLY A 94 0.54 -11.91 -11.50
CA GLY A 94 -0.61 -11.38 -12.23
C GLY A 94 -1.78 -11.03 -11.30
N PRO A 95 -2.88 -10.44 -11.81
CA PRO A 95 -4.03 -10.09 -10.98
C PRO A 95 -4.48 -11.31 -10.16
N LEU A 96 -4.55 -11.16 -8.83
CA LEU A 96 -5.10 -12.18 -7.94
C LEU A 96 -6.61 -12.20 -8.14
N LEU A 97 -7.07 -12.98 -9.11
CA LEU A 97 -8.48 -13.36 -9.21
C LEU A 97 -8.77 -14.33 -8.05
N LEU A 98 -9.26 -13.80 -6.93
CA LEU A 98 -9.84 -14.63 -5.89
C LEU A 98 -11.18 -15.14 -6.40
N SER A 99 -11.23 -16.42 -6.74
CA SER A 99 -12.49 -17.12 -7.00
C SER A 99 -13.34 -17.11 -5.74
N ILE A 100 -14.53 -16.51 -5.85
CA ILE A 100 -15.62 -16.52 -4.86
C ILE A 100 -16.09 -17.96 -4.64
#